data_AF-A0A957F318-F1
#
_entry.id   AF-A0A957F318-F1
#
_cell.length_a   1.000
_cell.length_b   1.000
_cell.length_c   1.000
_cell.angle_alpha   90.00
_cell.angle_beta   90.00
_cell.angle_gamma   90.00
#
_symmetry.space_group_name_H-M   'P 1'
#
loop_
_entity.id
_entity.type
_entity.pdbx_description
1 polymer ?
#
loop_
_entity_poly.entity_id
_entity_poly.type
_entity_poly.pdbx_seq_one_letter_code
_entity_poly.pdbx_strand_id
1 'polypeptide(L)'
;MLPVESVQKILASALENGGDLAEVYLENKESLNLVLDDGRLEKATQGNDVGGGVRVFYGNTAAYAYTDDLTEPALLEAARAAAAAARGSNAPRTRIDLTRRHSDLTFPVQKPFDQLSAADKAAVLRRMDQAARAASPHVVQVSAQYTQTSRRVWVYNSDGVWAEDDRQIVEFFGSVTAQRGDVRQTMSGGVGGQMGLELLDDRDPVAAIVE
;
A
#
# COMPACT_ATOMS: atom_id res chain seq x y z
N MET A 1 16.86 -6.66 -0.01
CA MET A 1 16.79 -6.88 1.45
C MET A 1 18.11 -6.42 2.05
N LEU A 2 18.09 -5.57 3.06
CA LEU A 2 19.32 -5.14 3.74
C LEU A 2 19.88 -6.28 4.60
N PRO A 3 21.21 -6.43 4.69
CA PRO A 3 21.82 -7.33 5.67
C PRO A 3 21.40 -6.98 7.10
N VAL A 4 21.20 -7.98 7.95
CA VAL A 4 20.82 -7.79 9.36
C VAL A 4 21.82 -6.87 10.08
N GLU A 5 23.12 -7.04 9.81
CA GLU A 5 24.18 -6.21 10.37
C GLU A 5 24.04 -4.72 9.99
N SER A 6 23.60 -4.43 8.77
CA SER A 6 23.34 -3.06 8.31
C SER A 6 22.20 -2.44 9.12
N VAL A 7 21.11 -3.17 9.32
CA VAL A 7 19.96 -2.72 10.11
C VAL A 7 20.35 -2.48 11.57
N GLN A 8 21.14 -3.37 12.16
CA GLN A 8 21.65 -3.21 13.52
C GLN A 8 22.47 -1.93 13.68
N LYS A 9 23.35 -1.61 12.72
CA LYS A 9 24.12 -0.36 12.70
C LYS A 9 23.21 0.87 12.57
N ILE A 10 22.21 0.82 11.70
CA ILE A 10 21.25 1.91 11.49
C ILE A 10 20.48 2.18 12.79
N LEU A 11 19.95 1.14 13.44
CA LEU A 11 19.24 1.27 14.72
C LEU A 11 20.16 1.78 15.85
N ALA A 12 21.41 1.33 15.89
CA ALA A 12 22.38 1.81 16.87
C ALA A 12 22.71 3.30 16.67
N SER A 13 22.89 3.74 15.42
CA SER A 13 23.11 5.16 15.10
C SER A 13 21.88 6.00 15.43
N ALA A 14 20.67 5.49 15.17
CA ALA A 14 19.42 6.17 15.54
C ALA A 14 19.28 6.42 17.06
N LEU A 15 19.91 5.57 17.88
CA LEU A 15 19.88 5.67 19.35
C LEU A 15 21.12 6.34 19.95
N GLU A 16 22.03 6.89 19.14
CA GLU A 16 23.30 7.44 19.63
C GLU A 16 23.12 8.63 20.58
N ASN A 17 22.01 9.36 20.46
CA ASN A 17 21.65 10.50 21.33
C ASN A 17 20.64 10.13 22.44
N GLY A 18 20.57 8.85 22.80
CA GLY A 18 19.87 8.41 24.01
C GLY A 18 18.35 8.26 23.90
N GLY A 19 17.84 7.96 22.71
CA GLY A 19 16.41 7.61 22.51
C GLY A 19 15.98 6.37 23.30
N ASP A 20 14.68 6.21 23.49
CA ASP A 20 14.06 5.06 24.18
C ASP A 20 13.93 3.85 23.25
N LEU A 21 13.48 4.10 22.02
CA LEU A 21 13.22 3.10 20.99
C LEU A 21 13.55 3.68 19.62
N ALA A 22 14.18 2.89 18.75
CA ALA A 22 14.31 3.21 17.33
C ALA A 22 13.60 2.15 16.48
N GLU A 23 13.04 2.60 15.36
CA GLU A 23 12.38 1.76 14.36
C GLU A 23 12.93 2.11 12.96
N VAL A 24 13.20 1.08 12.17
CA VAL A 24 13.47 1.19 10.74
C VAL A 24 12.31 0.54 10.01
N TYR A 25 11.61 1.32 9.19
CA TYR A 25 10.54 0.86 8.31
C TYR A 25 11.04 0.93 6.87
N LEU A 26 10.90 -0.15 6.10
CA LEU A 26 11.23 -0.18 4.67
C LEU A 26 9.99 -0.64 3.90
N GLU A 27 9.83 -0.11 2.69
CA GLU A 27 8.73 -0.44 1.81
C GLU A 27 9.16 -0.52 0.35
N ASN A 28 8.56 -1.47 -0.36
CA ASN A 28 8.48 -1.49 -1.81
C ASN A 28 7.01 -1.71 -2.20
N LYS A 29 6.45 -0.84 -3.02
CA LYS A 29 5.05 -0.84 -3.39
C LYS A 29 4.90 -0.61 -4.89
N GLU A 30 4.34 -1.61 -5.56
CA GLU A 30 3.91 -1.50 -6.95
C GLU A 30 2.40 -1.29 -7.01
N SER A 31 1.94 -0.42 -7.90
CA SER A 31 0.50 -0.16 -8.07
C SER A 31 0.12 0.05 -9.53
N LEU A 32 -1.13 -0.28 -9.84
CA LEU A 32 -1.77 0.05 -11.11
C LEU A 32 -3.17 0.59 -10.81
N ASN A 33 -3.50 1.73 -11.43
CA ASN A 33 -4.80 2.37 -11.35
C ASN A 33 -5.31 2.63 -12.76
N LEU A 34 -6.47 2.07 -13.10
CA LEU A 34 -7.18 2.30 -14.36
C LEU A 34 -8.50 2.97 -14.03
N VAL A 35 -8.79 4.11 -14.67
CA VAL A 35 -10.05 4.83 -14.52
C VAL A 35 -10.72 4.94 -15.88
N LEU A 36 -11.92 4.41 -15.96
CA LEU A 36 -12.83 4.56 -17.08
C LEU A 36 -13.94 5.55 -16.68
N ASP A 37 -14.21 6.49 -17.56
CA ASP A 37 -15.31 7.45 -17.44
C ASP A 37 -16.04 7.49 -18.79
N ASP A 38 -17.36 7.34 -18.73
CA ASP A 38 -18.25 7.36 -19.89
C ASP A 38 -17.77 6.53 -21.09
N GLY A 39 -17.43 5.27 -20.82
CA GLY A 39 -17.00 4.29 -21.83
C GLY A 39 -15.56 4.46 -22.34
N ARG A 40 -14.83 5.46 -21.86
CA ARG A 40 -13.45 5.76 -22.27
C ARG A 40 -12.49 5.58 -21.11
N LEU A 41 -11.33 4.96 -21.40
CA LEU A 41 -10.26 4.88 -20.42
C LEU A 41 -9.57 6.23 -20.33
N GLU A 42 -9.87 7.00 -19.29
CA GLU A 42 -9.35 8.35 -19.08
C GLU A 42 -7.99 8.35 -18.36
N LYS A 43 -7.74 7.36 -17.49
CA LYS A 43 -6.48 7.25 -16.76
C LYS A 43 -5.95 5.83 -16.74
N ALA A 44 -4.65 5.70 -16.99
CA ALA A 44 -3.87 4.51 -16.71
C ALA A 44 -2.57 4.95 -16.03
N THR A 45 -2.42 4.65 -14.74
CA THR A 45 -1.25 5.05 -13.96
C THR A 45 -0.65 3.82 -13.31
N GLN A 46 0.63 3.58 -13.60
CA GLN A 46 1.44 2.59 -12.91
C GLN A 46 2.43 3.33 -12.02
N GLY A 47 2.60 2.85 -10.79
CA GLY A 47 3.50 3.45 -9.80
C GLY A 47 4.40 2.41 -9.18
N ASN A 48 5.62 2.82 -8.87
CA ASN A 48 6.56 2.07 -8.04
C ASN A 48 7.10 3.03 -6.97
N ASP A 49 6.70 2.81 -5.72
CA ASP A 49 7.12 3.59 -4.58
C ASP A 49 8.08 2.73 -3.74
N VAL A 50 9.30 3.21 -3.53
CA VAL A 50 10.29 2.57 -2.68
C VAL A 50 10.76 3.60 -1.66
N GLY A 51 10.92 3.18 -0.40
CA GLY A 51 11.42 4.11 0.61
C GLY A 51 11.63 3.47 1.98
N GLY A 52 12.44 4.16 2.77
CA GLY A 52 12.79 3.77 4.12
C GLY A 52 12.69 4.94 5.08
N GLY A 53 12.27 4.67 6.30
CA GLY A 53 12.10 5.63 7.37
C GLY A 53 12.77 5.16 8.64
N VAL A 54 13.40 6.08 9.36
CA VAL A 54 13.96 5.85 10.69
C VAL A 54 13.23 6.74 11.68
N ARG A 55 12.62 6.12 12.69
CA ARG A 55 11.90 6.79 13.76
C ARG A 55 12.59 6.55 15.09
N VAL A 56 12.74 7.59 15.89
CA VAL A 56 13.35 7.54 17.23
C VAL A 56 12.35 8.11 18.24
N PHE A 57 11.95 7.31 19.21
CA PHE A 57 11.10 7.73 20.33
C PHE A 57 11.98 8.21 21.49
N TYR A 58 11.56 9.29 22.14
CA TYR A 58 12.20 9.84 23.33
C TYR A 58 11.16 10.56 24.21
N GLY A 59 10.99 10.10 25.44
CA GLY A 59 9.88 10.52 26.31
C GLY A 59 8.53 10.28 25.64
N ASN A 60 7.76 11.34 25.44
CA ASN A 60 6.45 11.30 24.76
C ASN A 60 6.50 11.82 23.31
N THR A 61 7.71 11.94 22.73
CA THR A 61 7.93 12.52 21.41
C THR A 61 8.59 11.51 20.48
N ALA A 62 8.45 11.70 19.17
CA ALA A 62 9.19 10.98 18.16
C ALA A 62 9.87 11.94 17.18
N ALA A 63 11.11 11.63 16.81
CA ALA A 63 11.81 12.21 15.67
C ALA A 63 11.76 11.22 14.49
N TYR A 64 11.65 11.73 13.27
CA TYR A 64 11.52 10.91 12.07
C TYR A 64 12.28 11.52 10.91
N ALA A 65 12.94 10.67 10.15
CA ALA A 65 13.57 11.00 8.87
C ALA A 65 13.37 9.86 7.88
N TYR A 66 13.39 10.15 6.59
CA TYR A 66 13.10 9.18 5.54
C TYR A 66 13.92 9.45 4.28
N THR A 67 13.98 8.44 3.41
CA THR A 67 14.67 8.47 2.12
C THR A 67 14.00 7.50 1.15
N ASP A 68 14.10 7.77 -0.14
CA ASP A 68 13.74 6.86 -1.24
C ASP A 68 14.92 5.95 -1.66
N ASP A 69 16.12 6.17 -1.09
CA ASP A 69 17.30 5.36 -1.28
C ASP A 69 17.43 4.33 -0.14
N LEU A 70 17.21 3.05 -0.45
CA LEU A 70 17.30 1.94 0.52
C LEU A 70 18.72 1.44 0.80
N THR A 71 19.75 2.13 0.34
CA THR A 71 21.13 1.76 0.65
C THR A 71 21.47 2.02 2.12
N GLU A 72 22.39 1.22 2.68
CA GLU A 72 22.84 1.40 4.07
C GLU A 72 23.33 2.83 4.37
N PRO A 73 24.12 3.52 3.51
CA PRO A 73 24.54 4.89 3.76
C PRO A 73 23.37 5.88 3.85
N ALA A 74 22.39 5.81 2.95
CA ALA A 74 21.24 6.72 2.95
C ALA A 74 20.37 6.54 4.21
N LEU A 75 20.17 5.29 4.64
CA LEU A 75 19.43 4.99 5.87
C LEU A 75 20.21 5.36 7.13
N LEU A 76 21.55 5.30 7.11
CA LEU A 76 22.38 5.84 8.18
C LEU A 76 22.26 7.36 8.28
N GLU A 77 22.21 8.08 7.15
CA GLU A 77 21.96 9.53 7.17
C GLU A 77 20.58 9.86 7.75
N ALA A 78 19.54 9.11 7.35
CA ALA A 78 18.21 9.24 7.95
C ALA A 78 18.24 8.94 9.47
N ALA A 79 18.96 7.90 9.90
CA ALA A 79 19.10 7.57 11.31
C ALA A 79 19.77 8.70 12.11
N ARG A 80 20.86 9.27 11.61
CA ARG A 80 21.54 10.42 12.25
C ARG A 80 20.65 11.64 12.30
N ALA A 81 19.90 11.94 11.23
CA ALA A 81 18.97 13.06 11.20
C ALA A 81 17.86 12.89 12.26
N ALA A 82 17.29 11.69 12.39
CA ALA A 82 16.31 11.37 13.43
C ALA A 82 16.93 11.44 14.83
N ALA A 83 18.14 10.90 15.02
CA ALA A 83 18.86 10.94 16.28
C ALA A 83 19.20 12.38 16.72
N ALA A 84 19.61 13.26 15.80
CA ALA A 84 19.94 14.66 16.09
C ALA A 84 18.74 15.47 16.59
N ALA A 85 17.54 15.12 16.12
CA ALA A 85 16.29 15.72 16.58
C ALA A 85 15.78 15.11 17.90
N ALA A 86 16.25 13.92 18.27
CA ALA A 86 15.92 13.27 19.53
C ALA A 86 16.78 13.83 20.68
N ARG A 87 16.14 14.27 21.77
CA ARG A 87 16.81 14.73 22.99
C ARG A 87 16.54 13.74 24.12
N GLY A 88 17.20 12.60 24.06
CA GLY A 88 17.10 11.58 25.08
C GLY A 88 18.17 11.69 26.16
N SER A 89 17.99 10.93 27.24
CA SER A 89 18.97 10.84 28.34
C SER A 89 19.50 9.43 28.56
N ASN A 90 19.07 8.45 27.75
CA ASN A 90 19.54 7.08 27.88
C ASN A 90 20.98 6.93 27.39
N ALA A 91 21.66 5.91 27.90
CA ALA A 91 22.94 5.51 27.34
C ALA A 91 22.74 4.98 25.90
N PRO A 92 23.67 5.24 24.97
CA PRO A 92 23.63 4.68 23.63
C PRO A 92 23.53 3.15 23.67
N ARG A 93 22.64 2.58 22.85
CA ARG A 93 22.48 1.13 22.71
C ARG A 93 23.27 0.66 21.49
N THR A 94 24.36 -0.09 21.73
CA THR A 94 25.28 -0.54 20.66
C THR A 94 25.08 -1.99 20.23
N ARG A 95 24.30 -2.77 20.99
CA ARG A 95 23.96 -4.16 20.66
C ARG A 95 22.45 -4.31 20.60
N ILE A 96 21.97 -4.76 19.44
CA ILE A 96 20.55 -4.97 19.14
C ILE A 96 20.44 -6.33 18.47
N ASP A 97 19.86 -7.31 19.14
CA ASP A 97 19.68 -8.66 18.60
C ASP A 97 18.31 -8.76 17.94
N LEU A 98 18.29 -8.81 16.61
CA LEU A 98 17.06 -8.89 15.83
C LEU A 98 16.56 -10.34 15.78
N THR A 99 15.31 -10.54 16.19
CA THR A 99 14.62 -11.82 16.12
C THR A 99 13.43 -11.70 15.18
N ARG A 100 13.36 -12.62 14.21
CA ARG A 100 12.25 -12.65 13.26
C ARG A 100 10.95 -12.98 13.96
N ARG A 101 9.93 -12.17 13.71
CA ARG A 101 8.56 -12.34 14.19
C ARG A 101 7.67 -12.60 12.99
N HIS A 102 6.76 -13.56 13.14
CA HIS A 102 5.83 -13.97 12.11
C HIS A 102 4.40 -13.78 12.63
N SER A 103 3.52 -13.37 11.73
CA SER A 103 2.07 -13.38 11.96
C SER A 103 1.51 -14.73 11.55
N ASP A 104 0.58 -15.27 12.34
CA ASP A 104 -0.19 -16.47 11.97
C ASP A 104 -1.27 -16.14 10.92
N LEU A 105 -1.64 -14.87 10.78
CA LEU A 105 -2.56 -14.40 9.75
C LEU A 105 -1.81 -14.29 8.42
N THR A 106 -2.30 -15.00 7.40
CA THR A 106 -1.72 -15.01 6.05
C THR A 106 -2.80 -14.79 4.99
N PHE A 107 -2.41 -14.15 3.89
CA PHE A 107 -3.27 -13.87 2.74
C PHE A 107 -2.59 -14.42 1.48
N PRO A 108 -2.64 -15.74 1.24
CA PRO A 108 -1.96 -16.34 0.11
C PRO A 108 -2.61 -15.88 -1.20
N VAL A 109 -1.76 -15.42 -2.12
CA VAL A 109 -2.17 -15.02 -3.47
C VAL A 109 -2.17 -16.26 -4.37
N GLN A 110 -3.33 -16.60 -4.92
CA GLN A 110 -3.46 -17.77 -5.80
C GLN A 110 -3.26 -17.39 -7.27
N LYS A 111 -3.72 -16.20 -7.66
CA LYS A 111 -3.60 -15.67 -9.03
C LYS A 111 -2.95 -14.29 -9.00
N PRO A 112 -1.64 -14.19 -9.27
CA PRO A 112 -0.96 -12.90 -9.31
C PRO A 112 -1.53 -11.95 -10.37
N PHE A 113 -1.33 -10.64 -10.17
CA PHE A 113 -1.93 -9.62 -11.03
C PHE A 113 -1.45 -9.63 -12.49
N ASP A 114 -0.32 -10.24 -12.79
CA ASP A 114 0.24 -10.34 -14.15
C ASP A 114 -0.47 -11.38 -15.04
N GLN A 115 -1.32 -12.24 -14.46
CA GLN A 115 -2.17 -13.16 -15.22
C GLN A 115 -3.24 -12.44 -16.07
N LEU A 116 -3.58 -11.19 -15.75
CA LEU A 116 -4.43 -10.34 -16.59
C LEU A 116 -3.67 -9.09 -17.03
N SER A 117 -3.69 -8.82 -18.34
CA SER A 117 -3.12 -7.61 -18.89
C SER A 117 -3.90 -6.36 -18.45
N ALA A 118 -3.28 -5.19 -18.53
CA ALA A 118 -3.99 -3.92 -18.30
C ALA A 118 -5.17 -3.74 -19.28
N ALA A 119 -5.06 -4.27 -20.52
CA ALA A 119 -6.11 -4.22 -21.50
C ALA A 119 -7.31 -5.11 -21.11
N ASP A 120 -7.06 -6.30 -20.58
CA ASP A 120 -8.12 -7.21 -20.10
C ASP A 120 -8.82 -6.64 -18.88
N LYS A 121 -8.06 -6.06 -17.94
CA LYS A 121 -8.61 -5.32 -16.79
C LYS A 121 -9.49 -4.16 -17.24
N ALA A 122 -9.05 -3.37 -18.21
CA ALA A 122 -9.85 -2.29 -18.80
C ALA A 122 -11.09 -2.82 -19.55
N ALA A 123 -11.03 -4.01 -20.14
CA ALA A 123 -12.19 -4.64 -20.76
C ALA A 123 -13.27 -5.01 -19.73
N VAL A 124 -12.89 -5.42 -18.52
CA VAL A 124 -13.83 -5.60 -17.39
C VAL A 124 -14.50 -4.26 -17.03
N LEU A 125 -13.74 -3.17 -16.93
CA LEU A 125 -14.31 -1.83 -16.67
C LEU A 125 -15.31 -1.39 -17.75
N ARG A 126 -15.03 -1.68 -19.02
CA ARG A 126 -15.99 -1.40 -20.11
C ARG A 126 -17.28 -2.22 -19.97
N ARG A 127 -17.17 -3.48 -19.54
CA ARG A 127 -18.35 -4.32 -19.27
C ARG A 127 -19.17 -3.79 -18.10
N MET A 128 -18.51 -3.25 -17.05
CA MET A 128 -19.18 -2.57 -15.94
C MET A 128 -19.98 -1.34 -16.41
N ASP A 129 -19.38 -0.46 -17.22
CA ASP A 129 -20.07 0.70 -17.82
C ASP A 129 -21.28 0.28 -18.65
N GLN A 130 -21.10 -0.71 -19.53
CA GLN A 130 -22.18 -1.22 -20.38
C GLN A 130 -23.33 -1.81 -19.56
N ALA A 131 -23.03 -2.60 -18.52
CA ALA A 131 -24.05 -3.20 -17.66
C ALA A 131 -24.83 -2.14 -16.88
N ALA A 132 -24.14 -1.16 -16.30
CA ALA A 132 -24.77 -0.05 -15.60
C ALA A 132 -25.74 0.73 -16.50
N ARG A 133 -25.32 1.09 -17.73
CA ARG A 133 -26.19 1.79 -18.69
C ARG A 133 -27.35 0.95 -19.17
N ALA A 134 -27.16 -0.37 -19.32
CA ALA A 134 -28.22 -1.28 -19.73
C ALA A 134 -29.29 -1.48 -18.63
N ALA A 135 -28.95 -1.28 -17.35
CA ALA A 135 -29.86 -1.46 -16.24
C ALA A 135 -30.99 -0.41 -16.19
N SER A 136 -30.76 0.82 -16.68
CA SER A 136 -31.79 1.86 -16.72
C SER A 136 -31.50 2.96 -17.74
N PRO A 137 -32.50 3.43 -18.51
CA PRO A 137 -32.33 4.58 -19.42
C PRO A 137 -32.09 5.90 -18.67
N HIS A 138 -32.25 5.92 -17.34
CA HIS A 138 -31.98 7.09 -16.51
C HIS A 138 -30.50 7.24 -16.15
N VAL A 139 -29.63 6.27 -16.44
CA VAL A 139 -28.20 6.38 -16.18
C VAL A 139 -27.59 7.44 -17.10
N VAL A 140 -27.07 8.50 -16.51
CA VAL A 140 -26.49 9.65 -17.22
C VAL A 140 -24.98 9.69 -17.15
N GLN A 141 -24.36 9.04 -16.16
CA GLN A 141 -22.91 8.98 -16.00
C GLN A 141 -22.50 7.68 -15.33
N VAL A 142 -21.40 7.09 -15.80
CA VAL A 142 -20.77 5.93 -15.16
C VAL A 142 -19.26 6.10 -15.13
N SER A 143 -18.70 5.93 -13.94
CA SER A 143 -17.26 5.77 -13.74
C SER A 143 -16.98 4.37 -13.21
N ALA A 144 -15.98 3.70 -13.76
CA ALA A 144 -15.51 2.40 -13.32
C ALA A 144 -13.99 2.44 -13.14
N GLN A 145 -13.50 1.85 -12.06
CA GLN A 145 -12.11 1.92 -11.64
C GLN A 145 -11.59 0.53 -11.30
N TYR A 146 -10.35 0.26 -11.69
CA TYR A 146 -9.57 -0.87 -11.20
C TYR A 146 -8.36 -0.34 -10.45
N THR A 147 -8.14 -0.83 -9.24
CA THR A 147 -6.91 -0.59 -8.49
C THR A 147 -6.26 -1.91 -8.10
N GLN A 148 -4.94 -1.94 -8.13
CA GLN A 148 -4.16 -2.99 -7.48
C GLN A 148 -2.97 -2.37 -6.77
N THR A 149 -2.54 -2.99 -5.68
CA THR A 149 -1.30 -2.69 -4.98
C THR A 149 -0.64 -3.99 -4.55
N SER A 150 0.64 -4.15 -4.86
CA SER A 150 1.52 -5.17 -4.29
C SER A 150 2.52 -4.44 -3.39
N ARG A 151 2.44 -4.65 -2.08
CA ARG A 151 3.20 -3.91 -1.07
C ARG A 151 3.96 -4.87 -0.18
N ARG A 152 5.27 -4.77 -0.19
CA ARG A 152 6.14 -5.48 0.73
C ARG A 152 6.75 -4.50 1.74
N VAL A 153 6.67 -4.86 3.02
CA VAL A 153 7.18 -4.03 4.11
C VAL A 153 8.12 -4.82 5.00
N TRP A 154 9.09 -4.13 5.58
CA TRP A 154 9.98 -4.64 6.61
C TRP A 154 9.97 -3.67 7.79
N VAL A 155 9.83 -4.20 9.00
CA VAL A 155 9.86 -3.41 10.23
C VAL A 155 10.91 -4.00 11.15
N TYR A 156 11.85 -3.16 11.56
CA TYR A 156 12.88 -3.50 12.53
C TYR A 156 12.82 -2.52 13.69
N ASN A 157 13.05 -2.98 14.91
CA ASN A 157 13.18 -2.06 16.04
C ASN A 157 14.29 -2.45 17.01
N SER A 158 14.67 -1.50 17.87
CA SER A 158 15.74 -1.69 18.83
C SER A 158 15.41 -2.64 19.97
N ASP A 159 14.17 -3.10 20.11
CA ASP A 159 13.78 -4.15 21.06
C ASP A 159 13.90 -5.55 20.47
N GLY A 160 14.51 -5.65 19.29
CA GLY A 160 14.83 -6.91 18.65
C GLY A 160 13.71 -7.45 17.76
N VAL A 161 12.73 -6.63 17.37
CA VAL A 161 11.73 -7.04 16.38
C VAL A 161 12.33 -6.97 14.98
N TRP A 162 12.15 -8.04 14.22
CA TRP A 162 12.21 -8.04 12.76
C TRP A 162 10.91 -8.67 12.24
N ALA A 163 10.04 -7.88 11.63
CA ALA A 163 8.80 -8.33 11.01
C ALA A 163 8.78 -7.98 9.52
N GLU A 164 8.07 -8.80 8.74
CA GLU A 164 7.85 -8.57 7.32
C GLU A 164 6.40 -8.87 6.98
N ASP A 165 5.89 -8.21 5.95
CA ASP A 165 4.57 -8.48 5.40
C ASP A 165 4.55 -8.24 3.89
N ASP A 166 3.75 -9.03 3.18
CA ASP A 166 3.51 -8.95 1.75
C ASP A 166 1.99 -8.88 1.52
N ARG A 167 1.54 -7.76 0.96
CA ARG A 167 0.12 -7.43 0.84
C ARG A 167 -0.21 -7.17 -0.61
N GLN A 168 -1.07 -8.01 -1.17
CA GLN A 168 -1.74 -7.72 -2.42
C GLN A 168 -3.17 -7.29 -2.15
N ILE A 169 -3.54 -6.11 -2.66
CA ILE A 169 -4.89 -5.56 -2.57
C ILE A 169 -5.36 -5.28 -3.98
N VAL A 170 -6.57 -5.71 -4.30
CA VAL A 170 -7.21 -5.46 -5.59
C VAL A 170 -8.63 -4.99 -5.37
N GLU A 171 -9.09 -4.10 -6.24
CA GLU A 171 -10.45 -3.60 -6.22
C GLU A 171 -10.93 -3.26 -7.64
N PHE A 172 -12.15 -3.67 -7.95
CA PHE A 172 -12.97 -3.12 -9.01
C PHE A 172 -14.11 -2.34 -8.37
N PHE A 173 -14.21 -1.06 -8.66
CA PHE A 173 -15.18 -0.16 -8.06
C PHE A 173 -15.89 0.66 -9.13
N GLY A 174 -17.16 0.95 -8.93
CA GLY A 174 -17.98 1.74 -9.85
C GLY A 174 -18.81 2.78 -9.14
N SER A 175 -19.07 3.88 -9.84
CA SER A 175 -19.99 4.94 -9.44
C SER A 175 -20.95 5.21 -10.59
N VAL A 176 -22.25 5.06 -10.33
CA VAL A 176 -23.32 5.19 -11.31
C VAL A 176 -24.22 6.34 -10.88
N THR A 177 -24.45 7.27 -11.80
CA THR A 177 -25.36 8.38 -11.56
C THR A 177 -26.56 8.30 -12.49
N ALA A 178 -27.75 8.28 -11.90
CA ALA A 178 -29.02 8.28 -12.62
C ALA A 178 -29.75 9.62 -12.42
N GLN A 179 -30.53 10.01 -13.42
CA GLN A 179 -31.33 11.23 -13.42
C GLN A 179 -32.73 10.98 -13.98
N ARG A 180 -33.75 11.47 -13.27
CA ARG A 180 -35.14 11.49 -13.72
C ARG A 180 -35.75 12.87 -13.44
N GLY A 181 -35.98 13.63 -14.51
CA GLY A 181 -36.34 15.05 -14.39
C GLY A 181 -35.18 15.82 -13.75
N ASP A 182 -35.50 16.59 -12.71
CA ASP A 182 -34.52 17.38 -11.94
C ASP A 182 -33.85 16.57 -10.81
N VAL A 183 -34.28 15.34 -10.55
CA VAL A 183 -33.73 14.49 -9.49
C VAL A 183 -32.55 13.70 -10.04
N ARG A 184 -31.37 13.91 -9.44
CA ARG A 184 -30.14 13.17 -9.71
C ARG A 184 -29.70 12.42 -8.46
N GLN A 185 -29.31 11.15 -8.60
CA GLN A 185 -28.84 10.29 -7.52
C GLN A 185 -27.63 9.50 -7.99
N THR A 186 -26.67 9.30 -7.09
CA THR A 186 -25.45 8.55 -7.35
C THR A 186 -25.37 7.39 -6.36
N MET A 187 -25.06 6.21 -6.86
CA MET A 187 -24.72 5.05 -6.07
C MET A 187 -23.34 4.54 -6.47
N SER A 188 -22.71 3.79 -5.57
CA SER A 188 -21.42 3.20 -5.83
C SER A 188 -21.33 1.81 -5.22
N GLY A 189 -20.63 0.92 -5.91
CA GLY A 189 -20.52 -0.49 -5.55
C GLY A 189 -19.30 -1.11 -6.22
N GLY A 190 -18.88 -2.28 -5.74
CA GLY A 190 -17.67 -2.92 -6.24
C GLY A 190 -17.28 -4.16 -5.46
N VAL A 191 -16.18 -4.77 -5.89
CA VAL A 191 -15.60 -5.96 -5.28
C VAL A 191 -14.11 -5.73 -5.08
N GLY A 192 -13.60 -6.08 -3.91
CA GLY A 192 -12.18 -5.96 -3.61
C GLY A 192 -11.77 -6.73 -2.38
N GLY A 193 -10.47 -6.77 -2.11
CA GLY A 193 -9.92 -7.45 -0.94
C GLY A 193 -8.41 -7.57 -0.96
N GLN A 194 -7.87 -8.08 0.15
CA GLN A 194 -6.46 -8.46 0.24
C GLN A 194 -6.27 -9.88 -0.33
N MET A 195 -6.19 -9.97 -1.65
CA MET A 195 -6.05 -11.21 -2.43
C MET A 195 -5.53 -10.89 -3.84
N GLY A 196 -5.25 -11.93 -4.64
CA GLY A 196 -4.97 -11.79 -6.07
C GLY A 196 -6.22 -11.74 -6.95
N LEU A 197 -6.04 -12.06 -8.24
CA LEU A 197 -7.11 -12.13 -9.23
C LEU A 197 -8.09 -13.30 -9.02
N GLU A 198 -7.85 -14.19 -8.06
CA GLU A 198 -8.85 -15.13 -7.54
C GLU A 198 -10.11 -14.41 -7.02
N LEU A 199 -10.04 -13.09 -6.78
CA LEU A 199 -11.22 -12.24 -6.59
C LEU A 199 -12.31 -12.51 -7.64
N LEU A 200 -11.92 -12.68 -8.91
CA LEU A 200 -12.83 -12.82 -10.04
C LEU A 200 -13.43 -14.23 -10.16
N ASP A 201 -13.02 -15.18 -9.33
CA ASP A 201 -13.57 -16.55 -9.34
C ASP A 201 -14.95 -16.60 -8.68
N ASP A 202 -15.12 -15.85 -7.58
CA ASP A 202 -16.34 -15.86 -6.78
C ASP A 202 -17.10 -14.52 -6.80
N ARG A 203 -16.50 -13.45 -7.34
CA ARG A 203 -17.08 -12.11 -7.32
C ARG A 203 -17.08 -11.49 -8.71
N ASP A 204 -18.28 -11.14 -9.19
CA ASP A 204 -18.44 -10.50 -10.49
C ASP A 204 -18.54 -8.97 -10.33
N PRO A 205 -17.51 -8.19 -10.71
CA PRO A 205 -17.57 -6.73 -10.66
C PRO A 205 -18.66 -6.13 -11.59
N VAL A 206 -19.05 -6.85 -12.64
CA VAL A 206 -20.11 -6.41 -13.58
C VAL A 206 -21.49 -6.53 -12.94
N ALA A 207 -21.71 -7.54 -12.10
CA ALA A 207 -22.93 -7.64 -11.30
C ALA A 207 -22.91 -6.62 -10.14
N ALA A 208 -21.78 -6.45 -9.46
CA ALA A 208 -21.68 -5.58 -8.29
C ALA A 208 -21.90 -4.08 -8.56
N ILE A 209 -21.73 -3.61 -9.80
CA ILE A 209 -22.01 -2.20 -10.16
C ILE A 209 -23.51 -1.94 -10.42
N VAL A 210 -24.31 -2.98 -10.63
CA VAL A 210 -25.76 -2.86 -10.91
C VAL A 210 -26.66 -3.19 -9.72
N GLU A 211 -26.10 -3.75 -8.65
CA GLU A 211 -26.78 -4.01 -7.37
C GLU A 211 -26.82 -2.77 -6.47
#